data_AF-A0A285MDG0-F1
#
_entry.id   AF-A0A285MDG0-F1
#
_cell.length_a   1.000
_cell.length_b   1.000
_cell.length_c   1.000
_cell.angle_alpha   90.00
_cell.angle_beta   90.00
_cell.angle_gamma   90.00
#
_symmetry.space_group_name_H-M   'P 1'
#
loop_
_entity.id
_entity.type
_entity.pdbx_description
1 polymer ?
#
loop_
_entity_poly.entity_id
_entity_poly.type
_entity_poly.pdbx_seq_one_letter_code
_entity_poly.pdbx_strand_id
1 'polypeptide(L)'
;MKFKLKHLTILALLASVSSIVYGFAIKKDNLSLANKFIGGGTAGLFLVTMPLFLFKESKGKDMKDYMLTKENIKKMQGKERENAENQ
;
A
#
# COMPACT_ATOMS: atom_id res chain seq x y z
N MET A 1 6.92 -3.02 24.67
CA MET A 1 6.03 -3.21 23.50
C MET A 1 6.75 -2.77 22.23
N LYS A 2 7.19 -3.69 21.35
CA LYS A 2 7.80 -3.30 20.06
C LYS A 2 6.69 -3.07 19.04
N PHE A 3 6.17 -1.85 18.96
CA PHE A 3 5.23 -1.45 17.89
C PHE A 3 5.95 -1.58 16.55
N LYS A 4 5.72 -2.68 15.83
CA LYS A 4 6.18 -2.81 14.44
C LYS A 4 5.26 -1.97 13.56
N LEU A 5 5.81 -1.35 12.51
CA LEU A 5 5.07 -0.56 11.52
C LEU A 5 3.86 -1.30 10.90
N LYS A 6 3.89 -2.64 10.93
CA LYS A 6 2.77 -3.53 10.59
C LYS A 6 1.52 -3.30 11.44
N HIS A 7 1.66 -2.96 12.72
CA HIS A 7 0.51 -2.76 13.61
C HIS A 7 -0.07 -1.36 13.41
N LEU A 8 0.78 -0.37 13.13
CA LEU A 8 0.36 1.01 12.84
C LEU A 8 -0.47 1.10 11.55
N THR A 9 -0.05 0.40 10.50
CA THR A 9 -0.80 0.30 9.22
C THR A 9 -2.20 -0.29 9.42
N ILE A 10 -2.30 -1.39 10.19
CA ILE A 10 -3.58 -2.04 10.49
C ILE A 10 -4.48 -1.13 11.34
N LEU A 11 -3.92 -0.44 12.32
CA LEU A 11 -4.66 0.51 13.15
C LEU A 11 -5.24 1.67 12.31
N ALA A 12 -4.43 2.27 11.44
CA ALA A 12 -4.86 3.35 10.56
C ALA A 12 -5.95 2.91 9.57
N LEU A 13 -5.83 1.69 9.03
CA LEU A 13 -6.85 1.08 8.19
C LEU A 13 -8.17 0.91 8.95
N LEU A 14 -8.13 0.31 10.14
CA LEU A 14 -9.32 0.10 10.97
C LEU A 14 -9.99 1.41 11.36
N ALA A 15 -9.22 2.44 11.74
CA ALA A 15 -9.73 3.76 12.06
C ALA A 15 -10.40 4.45 10.85
N SER A 16 -9.81 4.30 9.66
CA SER A 16 -10.39 4.86 8.43
C SER A 16 -11.69 4.16 8.04
N VAL A 17 -11.70 2.82 8.09
CA VAL A 17 -12.90 2.01 7.80
C VAL A 17 -14.00 2.28 8.82
N SER A 18 -13.69 2.31 10.12
CA SER A 18 -14.68 2.60 11.16
C SER A 18 -15.26 4.01 11.03
N SER A 19 -14.44 5.02 10.67
CA SER A 19 -14.93 6.38 10.36
C SER A 19 -15.94 6.38 9.21
N ILE A 20 -15.65 5.66 8.12
CA ILE A 20 -16.55 5.57 6.97
C ILE A 20 -17.86 4.88 7.35
N VAL A 21 -17.78 3.72 8.03
CA VAL A 21 -18.95 2.97 8.50
C VAL A 21 -19.80 3.81 9.45
N TYR A 22 -19.17 4.51 10.39
CA TYR A 22 -19.85 5.42 11.30
C TYR A 22 -20.54 6.55 10.55
N GLY A 23 -19.87 7.16 9.57
CA GLY A 23 -20.46 8.20 8.73
C GLY A 23 -21.70 7.71 7.97
N PHE A 24 -21.72 6.47 7.49
CA PHE A 24 -22.92 5.88 6.89
C PHE A 24 -24.03 5.61 7.91
N ALA A 25 -23.70 5.23 9.14
CA ALA A 25 -24.68 4.97 10.19
C ALA A 25 -25.46 6.24 10.59
N ILE A 26 -24.78 7.39 10.72
CA ILE A 26 -25.38 8.67 11.12
C ILE A 26 -25.93 9.51 9.95
N LYS A 27 -25.87 8.98 8.72
CA LYS A 27 -26.22 9.71 7.50
C LYS A 27 -27.65 10.23 7.50
N LYS A 28 -28.58 9.49 8.13
CA LYS A 28 -29.99 9.86 8.24
C LYS A 28 -30.22 11.04 9.18
N ASP A 29 -29.46 11.12 10.27
CA ASP A 29 -29.64 12.14 11.29
C ASP A 29 -28.91 13.43 10.95
N ASN A 30 -27.67 13.33 10.43
CA ASN A 30 -26.81 14.48 10.19
C ASN A 30 -25.96 14.30 8.93
N LEU A 31 -26.52 14.70 7.78
CA LEU A 31 -25.88 14.54 6.48
C LEU A 31 -24.52 15.26 6.36
N SER A 32 -24.40 16.47 6.89
CA SER A 32 -23.16 17.25 6.86
C SER A 32 -22.03 16.57 7.64
N LEU A 33 -22.36 16.07 8.85
CA LEU A 33 -21.41 15.38 9.71
C LEU A 33 -21.04 14.02 9.11
N ALA A 34 -22.01 13.26 8.61
CA ALA A 34 -21.78 12.01 7.88
C ALA A 34 -20.78 12.17 6.73
N ASN A 35 -20.97 13.17 5.87
CA ASN A 35 -20.07 13.43 4.74
C ASN A 35 -18.64 13.79 5.19
N LYS A 36 -18.47 14.48 6.32
CA LYS A 36 -17.14 14.74 6.90
C LYS A 36 -16.44 13.45 7.34
N PHE A 37 -17.16 12.52 7.97
CA PHE A 37 -16.60 11.23 8.40
C PHE A 37 -16.28 10.29 7.24
N ILE A 38 -17.15 10.26 6.22
CA ILE A 38 -16.93 9.46 5.00
C ILE A 38 -15.76 10.04 4.20
N GLY A 39 -15.79 11.35 3.94
CA GLY A 39 -14.73 12.03 3.19
C GLY A 39 -13.39 12.01 3.92
N GLY A 40 -13.40 12.31 5.22
CA GLY A 40 -12.21 12.25 6.07
C GLY A 40 -11.65 10.84 6.22
N GLY A 41 -12.49 9.83 6.42
CA GLY A 41 -12.07 8.43 6.46
C GLY A 41 -11.51 7.95 5.12
N THR A 42 -12.12 8.36 3.99
CA THR A 42 -11.61 8.04 2.65
C THR A 42 -10.27 8.73 2.40
N ALA A 43 -10.14 10.01 2.72
CA ALA A 43 -8.88 10.75 2.59
C ALA A 43 -7.78 10.15 3.49
N GLY A 44 -8.09 9.77 4.73
CA GLY A 44 -7.18 9.06 5.62
C GLY A 44 -6.75 7.70 5.08
N LEU A 45 -7.65 6.96 4.42
CA LEU A 45 -7.33 5.70 3.77
C LEU A 45 -6.28 5.91 2.65
N PHE A 46 -6.52 6.86 1.76
CA PHE A 46 -5.66 7.07 0.59
C PHE A 46 -4.38 7.86 0.87
N LEU A 47 -4.42 8.88 1.73
CA LEU A 47 -3.29 9.76 1.97
C LEU A 47 -2.40 9.28 3.13
N VAL A 48 -2.94 8.46 4.03
CA VAL A 48 -2.19 7.95 5.20
C VAL A 48 -2.00 6.45 5.09
N THR A 49 -3.09 5.68 5.03
CA THR A 49 -2.99 4.22 5.08
C THR A 49 -2.24 3.64 3.88
N MET A 50 -2.50 4.13 2.66
CA MET A 50 -1.83 3.66 1.45
C MET A 50 -0.31 3.93 1.44
N PRO A 51 0.20 5.15 1.69
CA PRO A 51 1.65 5.37 1.78
C PRO A 51 2.33 4.53 2.86
N LEU A 52 1.71 4.41 4.04
CA LEU A 52 2.21 3.57 5.13
C LEU A 52 2.27 2.09 4.73
N PHE A 53 1.26 1.61 4.00
CA PHE A 53 1.24 0.25 3.47
C PHE A 53 2.36 0.03 2.44
N LEU A 54 2.48 0.92 1.46
CA LEU A 54 3.52 0.82 0.42
C LEU A 54 4.92 0.86 1.00
N PHE A 55 5.18 1.75 1.97
CA PHE A 55 6.49 1.84 2.61
C PHE A 55 6.84 0.56 3.38
N LYS A 56 5.87 -0.07 4.04
CA LYS A 56 6.08 -1.36 4.68
C LYS A 56 6.41 -2.43 3.64
N GLU A 57 5.68 -2.46 2.53
CA GLU A 57 5.73 -3.54 1.55
C GLU A 57 6.88 -3.43 0.54
N SER A 58 7.42 -2.22 0.39
CA SER A 58 8.64 -1.95 -0.38
C SER A 58 9.92 -2.26 0.40
N LYS A 59 9.83 -2.45 1.73
CA LYS A 59 10.99 -2.69 2.59
C LYS A 59 11.67 -4.02 2.22
N GLY A 60 12.78 -3.94 1.49
CA GLY A 60 13.58 -5.08 1.03
C GLY A 60 13.43 -5.41 -0.46
N LYS A 61 12.71 -4.60 -1.24
CA LYS A 61 12.61 -4.74 -2.69
C LYS A 61 13.40 -3.61 -3.36
N ASP A 62 14.40 -3.97 -4.16
CA ASP A 62 15.15 -2.99 -4.94
C ASP A 62 14.39 -2.65 -6.22
N MET A 63 14.10 -1.37 -6.45
CA MET A 63 13.31 -0.94 -7.62
C MET A 63 13.99 -1.31 -8.95
N LYS A 64 15.32 -1.37 -8.94
CA LYS A 64 16.16 -1.71 -10.10
C LYS A 64 15.90 -3.12 -10.61
N ASP A 65 15.58 -4.06 -9.72
CA ASP A 65 15.34 -5.47 -10.09
C ASP A 65 14.03 -5.66 -10.87
N TYR A 66 13.12 -4.66 -10.80
CA TYR A 66 11.83 -4.68 -11.49
C TYR A 66 11.81 -3.81 -12.75
N MET A 67 12.89 -3.09 -13.06
CA MET A 67 12.98 -2.29 -14.28
C MET A 67 13.20 -3.18 -15.50
N LEU A 68 12.49 -2.91 -16.59
CA LEU A 68 12.66 -3.58 -17.89
C LEU A 68 13.94 -3.09 -18.61
N THR A 69 15.09 -3.24 -17.96
CA THR A 69 16.39 -2.97 -18.57
C THR A 69 16.78 -4.13 -19.48
N LYS A 70 17.71 -3.89 -20.42
CA LYS A 70 18.21 -4.95 -21.31
C LYS A 70 18.79 -6.13 -20.53
N GLU A 71 19.49 -5.87 -19.43
CA GLU A 71 20.01 -6.92 -18.54
C GLU A 71 18.89 -7.72 -17.89
N ASN A 72 17.91 -7.06 -17.26
CA ASN A 72 16.82 -7.75 -16.59
C ASN A 72 15.95 -8.54 -17.57
N ILE A 73 15.70 -8.01 -18.77
CA ILE A 73 15.00 -8.74 -19.84
C ILE A 73 15.80 -9.98 -20.25
N LYS A 74 17.13 -9.87 -20.39
CA LYS A 74 18.00 -11.02 -20.72
C LYS A 74 17.96 -12.08 -19.62
N LYS A 75 17.96 -11.67 -18.34
CA LYS A 75 17.77 -12.56 -17.18
C LYS A 75 16.41 -13.26 -17.22
N MET A 76 15.32 -12.53 -17.49
CA MET A 76 13.96 -13.09 -17.62
C MET A 76 13.83 -14.07 -18.78
N GLN A 77 14.57 -13.87 -19.87
CA GLN A 77 14.61 -14.76 -21.03
C GLN A 77 15.46 -16.03 -20.81
N GLY A 78 16.10 -16.20 -19.65
CA GLY A 78 16.96 -17.36 -19.36
C GLY A 78 18.29 -17.38 -20.12
N LYS A 79 18.60 -16.32 -20.89
CA LYS A 79 19.80 -16.20 -21.75
C LYS A 79 21.10 -15.90 -20.99
N GLU A 80 21.05 -15.87 -19.67
CA GLU A 80 22.24 -15.67 -18.83
C GLU A 80 23.08 -16.96 -18.73
N ARG A 81 22.45 -18.14 -18.79
CA ARG A 81 23.14 -19.44 -18.72
C ARG A 81 23.80 -19.84 -20.05
N GLU A 82 23.19 -19.48 -21.18
CA GLU A 82 23.67 -19.83 -22.52
C GLU A 82 25.04 -19.20 -22.87
N ASN A 83 25.42 -18.10 -22.20
CA ASN A 83 26.69 -17.42 -22.45
C ASN A 83 27.82 -17.90 -21.52
N ALA A 84 27.50 -18.58 -20.41
CA ALA A 84 28.46 -19.08 -19.43
C ALA A 84 28.86 -20.54 -19.71
N GLU A 85 28.02 -21.32 -20.39
CA GLU A 85 28.32 -22.70 -20.81
C GLU A 85 29.10 -22.78 -22.14
N ASN A 86 29.18 -21.66 -22.87
CA ASN A 86 29.85 -21.55 -24.18
C ASN A 86 31.19 -20.79 -24.13
N GLN A 87 31.74 -20.53 -22.92
CA GLN A 87 33.07 -19.95 -22.68
C GLN A 87 33.92 -20.93 -21.88
#